data_AF-A0A959Q483-F1
#
_entry.id   AF-A0A959Q483-F1
#
_cell.length_a   1.000
_cell.length_b   1.000
_cell.length_c   1.000
_cell.angle_alpha   90.00
_cell.angle_beta   90.00
_cell.angle_gamma   90.00
#
_symmetry.space_group_name_H-M   'P 1'
#
loop_
_entity.id
_entity.type
_entity.pdbx_description
1 polymer ?
#
loop_
_entity_poly.entity_id
_entity_poly.type
_entity_poly.pdbx_seq_one_letter_code
_entity_poly.pdbx_strand_id
1 'polypeptide(L)'
;MKKFVVFAFGLVLFACNSVEQYRGSIDSLASQWDEATTTVTDLANQVAQEKTSFAQMVSSMTLDETTVAAMPEDAKTKIMEAETAFQNSGQGFDELSTQVSDFVTNWQEKSTELTTLKDGLAAGELESDASTKIADLTTLVSDATANVTAWKEKLDAIKSQVSDSHKNWSDLVAQLMPVK
;
A
#
# COMPACT_ATOMS: atom_id res chain seq x y z
N MET A 1 -42.12 61.73 14.69
CA MET A 1 -40.81 61.08 14.85
C MET A 1 -41.01 59.76 15.59
N LYS A 2 -41.06 58.63 14.86
CA LYS A 2 -41.14 57.27 15.45
C LYS A 2 -39.88 56.53 15.02
N LYS A 3 -39.01 56.22 15.99
CA LYS A 3 -37.77 55.45 15.77
C LYS A 3 -38.12 53.96 15.83
N PHE A 4 -37.99 53.27 14.71
CA PHE A 4 -37.92 51.81 14.68
C PHE A 4 -36.49 51.39 15.04
N VAL A 5 -36.33 50.73 16.18
CA VAL A 5 -35.11 50.00 16.52
C VAL A 5 -35.32 48.58 16.01
N VAL A 6 -34.63 48.24 14.93
CA VAL A 6 -34.58 46.86 14.40
C VAL A 6 -33.59 46.08 15.24
N PHE A 7 -34.11 45.11 15.98
CA PHE A 7 -33.35 44.11 16.71
C PHE A 7 -32.86 43.06 15.70
N ALA A 8 -31.61 43.19 15.26
CA ALA A 8 -30.92 42.19 14.46
C ALA A 8 -29.66 41.73 15.21
N PHE A 9 -29.86 41.04 16.34
CA PHE A 9 -28.80 40.43 17.12
C PHE A 9 -29.35 39.14 17.71
N GLY A 10 -29.16 38.01 17.00
CA GLY A 10 -29.69 36.73 17.48
C GLY A 10 -29.32 35.48 16.68
N LEU A 11 -28.56 35.56 15.59
CA LEU A 11 -28.27 34.39 14.73
C LEU A 11 -26.81 33.93 14.71
N VAL A 12 -25.92 34.52 15.51
CA VAL A 12 -24.47 34.21 15.46
C VAL A 12 -24.03 33.18 16.52
N LEU A 13 -24.88 32.81 17.48
CA LEU A 13 -24.47 31.95 18.61
C LEU A 13 -24.75 30.45 18.43
N PHE A 14 -25.45 30.03 17.38
CA PHE A 14 -25.77 28.60 17.15
C PHE A 14 -24.74 27.87 16.29
N ALA A 15 -23.98 28.57 15.44
CA ALA A 15 -22.99 27.95 14.55
C ALA A 15 -21.75 27.43 15.32
N CYS A 16 -21.28 28.15 16.35
CA CYS A 16 -20.13 27.70 17.14
C CYS A 16 -20.37 26.37 17.87
N ASN A 17 -21.59 26.10 18.33
CA ASN A 17 -21.88 24.90 19.12
C ASN A 17 -22.06 23.64 18.24
N SER A 18 -22.51 23.80 16.99
CA SER A 18 -22.74 22.67 16.08
C SER A 18 -21.48 22.13 15.40
N VAL A 19 -20.41 22.94 15.33
CA VAL A 19 -19.12 22.52 14.75
C VAL A 19 -18.22 21.90 15.82
N GLU A 20 -18.22 22.46 17.02
CA GLU A 20 -17.36 22.02 18.12
C GLU A 20 -17.61 20.55 18.53
N GLN A 21 -18.85 20.04 18.36
CA GLN A 21 -19.18 18.64 18.63
C GLN A 21 -18.38 17.63 17.77
N TYR A 22 -17.86 18.05 16.61
CA TYR A 22 -17.07 17.19 15.72
C TYR A 22 -15.56 17.26 15.97
N ARG A 23 -15.09 18.22 16.77
CA ARG A 23 -13.65 18.47 16.99
C ARG A 23 -12.91 17.19 17.39
N GLY A 24 -13.37 16.52 18.44
CA GLY A 24 -12.72 15.30 18.94
C GLY A 24 -12.66 14.18 17.90
N SER A 25 -13.71 13.99 17.12
CA SER A 25 -13.75 12.95 16.08
C SER A 25 -12.83 13.29 14.90
N ILE A 26 -12.77 14.55 14.47
CA ILE A 26 -11.88 15.01 13.40
C ILE A 26 -10.42 14.92 13.84
N ASP A 27 -10.09 15.35 15.06
CA ASP A 27 -8.73 15.27 15.61
C ASP A 27 -8.26 13.81 15.73
N SER A 28 -9.12 12.93 16.23
CA SER A 28 -8.85 11.49 16.32
C SER A 28 -8.65 10.86 14.94
N LEU A 29 -9.55 11.19 13.99
CA LEU A 29 -9.45 10.72 12.62
C LEU A 29 -8.15 11.20 11.96
N ALA A 30 -7.77 12.47 12.15
CA ALA A 30 -6.53 13.01 11.60
C ALA A 30 -5.30 12.27 12.13
N SER A 31 -5.24 12.00 13.44
CA SER A 31 -4.14 11.23 14.02
C SER A 31 -4.05 9.82 13.43
N GLN A 32 -5.18 9.11 13.36
CA GLN A 32 -5.21 7.76 12.80
C GLN A 32 -4.89 7.74 11.30
N TRP A 33 -5.30 8.79 10.58
CA TRP A 33 -4.98 8.97 9.16
C TRP A 33 -3.49 9.14 8.93
N ASP A 34 -2.80 9.94 9.75
CA ASP A 34 -1.35 10.14 9.64
C ASP A 34 -0.58 8.84 9.93
N GLU A 35 -1.02 8.08 10.95
CA GLU A 35 -0.47 6.76 11.28
C GLU A 35 -0.70 5.77 10.12
N ALA A 36 -1.93 5.65 9.62
CA ALA A 36 -2.27 4.78 8.52
C ALA A 36 -1.49 5.16 7.24
N THR A 37 -1.38 6.45 6.93
CA THR A 37 -0.59 6.96 5.79
C THR A 37 0.86 6.48 5.86
N THR A 38 1.47 6.55 7.04
CA THR A 38 2.84 6.06 7.26
C THR A 38 2.92 4.57 6.95
N THR A 39 2.04 3.75 7.53
CA THR A 39 2.07 2.29 7.34
C THR A 39 1.81 1.85 5.91
N VAL A 40 0.89 2.50 5.20
CA VAL A 40 0.56 2.23 3.79
C VAL A 40 1.75 2.61 2.90
N THR A 41 2.36 3.77 3.15
CA THR A 41 3.52 4.23 2.39
C THR A 41 4.73 3.31 2.59
N ASP A 42 4.99 2.89 3.83
CA ASP A 42 6.07 1.97 4.15
C ASP A 42 5.90 0.62 3.44
N LEU A 43 4.68 0.08 3.45
CA LEU A 43 4.38 -1.16 2.74
C LEU A 43 4.54 -1.00 1.23
N ALA A 44 4.05 0.10 0.63
CA ALA A 44 4.21 0.36 -0.79
C ALA A 44 5.69 0.40 -1.20
N ASN A 45 6.53 1.05 -0.39
CA ASN A 45 7.97 1.08 -0.59
C ASN A 45 8.60 -0.32 -0.49
N GLN A 46 8.19 -1.11 0.51
CA GLN A 46 8.67 -2.50 0.65
C GLN A 46 8.31 -3.36 -0.55
N VAL A 47 7.06 -3.31 -1.02
CA VAL A 47 6.62 -4.06 -2.21
C VAL A 47 7.44 -3.66 -3.44
N ALA A 48 7.66 -2.35 -3.66
CA ALA A 48 8.48 -1.87 -4.76
C ALA A 48 9.95 -2.32 -4.68
N GLN A 49 10.53 -2.30 -3.48
CA GLN A 49 11.90 -2.74 -3.24
C GLN A 49 12.06 -4.25 -3.47
N GLU A 50 11.14 -5.06 -2.96
CA GLU A 50 11.18 -6.52 -3.11
C GLU A 50 10.96 -6.93 -4.57
N LYS A 51 10.05 -6.27 -5.28
CA LYS A 51 9.88 -6.44 -6.72
C LYS A 51 11.16 -6.12 -7.50
N THR A 52 11.84 -5.03 -7.16
CA THR A 52 13.12 -4.65 -7.77
C THR A 52 14.20 -5.68 -7.47
N SER A 53 14.26 -6.15 -6.23
CA SER A 53 15.23 -7.18 -5.80
C SER A 53 14.99 -8.50 -6.53
N PHE A 54 13.73 -8.89 -6.74
CA PHE A 54 13.37 -10.04 -7.55
C PHE A 54 13.83 -9.91 -9.01
N ALA A 55 13.59 -8.75 -9.65
CA ALA A 55 14.06 -8.51 -11.02
C ALA A 55 15.59 -8.59 -11.15
N GLN A 56 16.32 -8.14 -10.12
CA GLN A 56 17.77 -8.26 -10.06
C GLN A 56 18.23 -9.72 -9.92
N MET A 57 17.53 -10.53 -9.10
CA MET A 57 17.80 -11.96 -9.00
C MET A 57 17.53 -12.68 -10.32
N VAL A 58 16.42 -12.39 -11.00
CA VAL A 58 16.14 -12.95 -12.35
C VAL A 58 17.28 -12.60 -13.31
N SER A 59 17.77 -11.36 -13.29
CA SER A 59 18.84 -10.91 -14.17
C SER A 59 20.21 -11.53 -13.86
N SER A 60 20.43 -11.99 -12.62
CA SER A 60 21.69 -12.61 -12.22
C SER A 60 21.73 -14.12 -12.46
N MET A 61 20.59 -14.76 -12.78
CA MET A 61 20.48 -16.19 -13.09
C MET A 61 20.98 -16.52 -14.51
N THR A 62 22.22 -16.12 -14.79
CA THR A 62 22.88 -16.44 -16.05
C THR A 62 23.94 -17.51 -15.81
N LEU A 63 23.93 -18.53 -16.67
CA LEU A 63 25.02 -19.50 -16.74
C LEU A 63 25.91 -19.14 -17.92
N ASP A 64 27.23 -19.29 -17.77
CA ASP A 64 28.14 -19.03 -18.87
C ASP A 64 27.93 -20.05 -20.01
N GLU A 65 28.03 -19.56 -21.25
CA GLU A 65 27.75 -20.37 -22.44
C GLU A 65 28.62 -21.63 -22.52
N THR A 66 29.86 -21.57 -22.01
CA THR A 66 30.77 -22.72 -22.05
C THR A 66 30.36 -23.82 -21.08
N THR A 67 29.89 -23.47 -19.89
CA THR A 67 29.31 -24.38 -18.91
C THR A 67 28.04 -25.00 -19.44
N VAL A 68 27.15 -24.19 -20.02
CA VAL A 68 25.92 -24.71 -20.64
C VAL A 68 26.27 -25.68 -21.77
N ALA A 69 27.22 -25.36 -22.65
CA ALA A 69 27.61 -26.24 -23.76
C ALA A 69 28.17 -27.60 -23.31
N ALA A 70 28.83 -27.66 -22.15
CA ALA A 70 29.40 -28.88 -21.58
C ALA A 70 28.37 -29.75 -20.82
N MET A 71 27.16 -29.24 -20.55
CA MET A 71 26.12 -29.98 -19.83
C MET A 71 25.40 -31.00 -20.74
N PRO A 72 24.99 -32.16 -20.19
CA PRO A 72 24.02 -33.05 -20.82
C PRO A 72 22.70 -32.33 -21.14
N GLU A 73 22.01 -32.74 -22.20
CA GLU A 73 20.73 -32.13 -22.61
C GLU A 73 19.66 -32.22 -21.52
N ASP A 74 19.58 -33.33 -20.76
CA ASP A 74 18.62 -33.46 -19.68
C ASP A 74 18.90 -32.49 -18.51
N ALA A 75 20.19 -32.17 -18.27
CA ALA A 75 20.58 -31.18 -17.29
C ALA A 75 20.18 -29.76 -17.73
N LYS A 76 20.39 -29.43 -19.01
CA LYS A 76 19.94 -28.15 -19.59
C LYS A 76 18.43 -27.97 -19.42
N THR A 77 17.64 -28.99 -19.75
CA THR A 77 16.18 -28.96 -19.60
C THR A 77 15.77 -28.69 -18.15
N LYS A 78 16.33 -29.42 -17.18
CA LYS A 78 16.00 -29.24 -15.75
C LYS A 78 16.34 -27.84 -15.23
N ILE A 79 17.47 -27.28 -15.66
CA ILE A 79 17.87 -25.92 -15.28
C ILE A 79 16.91 -24.89 -15.87
N MET A 80 16.55 -25.02 -17.16
CA MET A 80 15.58 -24.11 -17.80
C MET A 80 14.19 -24.18 -17.16
N GLU A 81 13.74 -25.37 -16.79
CA GLU A 81 12.48 -25.56 -16.05
C GLU A 81 12.54 -24.89 -14.68
N ALA A 82 13.66 -25.04 -13.95
CA ALA A 82 13.85 -24.39 -12.65
C ALA A 82 13.95 -22.86 -12.76
N GLU A 83 14.59 -22.34 -13.81
CA GLU A 83 14.66 -20.91 -14.11
C GLU A 83 13.25 -20.35 -14.39
N THR A 84 12.47 -21.06 -15.21
CA THR A 84 11.07 -20.71 -15.48
C THR A 84 10.24 -20.74 -14.19
N ALA A 85 10.42 -21.75 -13.34
CA ALA A 85 9.72 -21.84 -12.06
C ALA A 85 10.10 -20.68 -11.12
N PHE A 86 11.36 -20.29 -11.07
CA PHE A 86 11.80 -19.11 -10.33
C PHE A 86 11.20 -17.81 -10.88
N GLN A 87 11.23 -17.59 -12.19
CA GLN A 87 10.60 -16.42 -12.81
C GLN A 87 9.11 -16.36 -12.48
N ASN A 88 8.43 -17.51 -12.47
CA ASN A 88 7.02 -17.60 -12.12
C ASN A 88 6.74 -17.38 -10.62
N SER A 89 7.70 -17.65 -9.75
CA SER A 89 7.54 -17.49 -8.30
C SER A 89 7.35 -16.03 -7.86
N GLY A 90 7.85 -15.07 -8.65
CA GLY A 90 7.68 -13.64 -8.36
C GLY A 90 6.46 -12.98 -9.00
N GLN A 91 5.62 -13.70 -9.75
CA GLN A 91 4.44 -13.11 -10.42
C GLN A 91 3.48 -12.43 -9.43
N GLY A 92 3.43 -12.89 -8.18
CA GLY A 92 2.62 -12.26 -7.13
C GLY A 92 3.01 -10.80 -6.81
N PHE A 93 4.24 -10.37 -7.13
CA PHE A 93 4.67 -8.99 -6.91
C PHE A 93 3.90 -7.99 -7.77
N ASP A 94 3.59 -8.32 -9.03
CA ASP A 94 2.85 -7.41 -9.92
C ASP A 94 1.41 -7.19 -9.45
N GLU A 95 0.75 -8.28 -9.04
CA GLU A 95 -0.61 -8.22 -8.51
C GLU A 95 -0.65 -7.44 -7.19
N LEU A 96 0.27 -7.73 -6.26
CA LEU A 96 0.36 -7.02 -4.99
C LEU A 96 0.68 -5.53 -5.20
N SER A 97 1.61 -5.22 -6.09
CA SER A 97 1.98 -3.84 -6.44
C SER A 97 0.80 -3.06 -6.99
N THR A 98 -0.04 -3.68 -7.83
CA THR A 98 -1.26 -3.05 -8.36
C THR A 98 -2.26 -2.78 -7.24
N GLN A 99 -2.56 -3.77 -6.39
CA GLN A 99 -3.50 -3.61 -5.27
C GLN A 99 -3.10 -2.48 -4.32
N VAL A 100 -1.82 -2.42 -3.95
CA VAL A 100 -1.29 -1.37 -3.08
C VAL A 100 -1.34 0.00 -3.77
N SER A 101 -0.98 0.08 -5.06
CA SER A 101 -1.01 1.34 -5.82
C SER A 101 -2.42 1.90 -5.97
N ASP A 102 -3.40 1.04 -6.27
CA ASP A 102 -4.81 1.44 -6.40
C ASP A 102 -5.34 1.98 -5.07
N PHE A 103 -4.99 1.31 -3.96
CA PHE A 103 -5.36 1.79 -2.63
C PHE A 103 -4.70 3.10 -2.27
N VAL A 104 -3.39 3.27 -2.54
CA VAL A 104 -2.66 4.53 -2.32
C VAL A 104 -3.31 5.67 -3.10
N THR A 105 -3.74 5.41 -4.34
CA THR A 105 -4.43 6.41 -5.16
C THR A 105 -5.75 6.85 -4.51
N ASN A 106 -6.60 5.89 -4.13
CA ASN A 106 -7.85 6.18 -3.43
C ASN A 106 -7.61 6.89 -2.07
N TRP A 107 -6.57 6.49 -1.34
CA TRP A 107 -6.18 7.13 -0.08
C TRP A 107 -5.79 8.60 -0.27
N GLN A 108 -5.01 8.91 -1.32
CA GLN A 108 -4.63 10.28 -1.64
C GLN A 108 -5.83 11.14 -2.04
N GLU A 109 -6.76 10.60 -2.82
CA GLU A 109 -8.00 11.29 -3.18
C GLU A 109 -8.81 11.65 -1.92
N LYS A 110 -8.97 10.69 -0.99
CA LYS A 110 -9.70 10.87 0.26
C LYS A 110 -8.99 11.74 1.30
N SER A 111 -7.68 11.91 1.21
CA SER A 111 -6.92 12.84 2.05
C SER A 111 -7.37 14.31 1.86
N THR A 112 -7.91 14.64 0.68
CA THR A 112 -8.49 15.96 0.42
C THR A 112 -9.76 16.19 1.26
N GLU A 113 -10.60 15.17 1.45
CA GLU A 113 -11.82 15.27 2.26
C GLU A 113 -11.49 15.49 3.74
N LEU A 114 -10.45 14.81 4.26
CA LEU A 114 -9.95 15.06 5.61
C LEU A 114 -9.44 16.50 5.77
N THR A 115 -8.73 17.02 4.76
CA THR A 115 -8.24 18.41 4.77
C THR A 115 -9.41 19.39 4.83
N THR A 116 -10.45 19.18 4.01
CA THR A 116 -11.68 19.99 4.05
C THR A 116 -12.35 19.96 5.42
N LEU A 117 -12.42 18.79 6.09
CA LEU A 117 -12.96 18.70 7.44
C LEU A 117 -12.13 19.50 8.46
N LYS A 118 -10.80 19.42 8.40
CA LYS A 118 -9.90 20.17 9.29
C LYS A 118 -10.00 21.67 9.07
N ASP A 119 -10.02 22.11 7.81
CA ASP A 119 -10.14 23.52 7.45
C ASP A 119 -11.50 24.10 7.85
N GLY A 120 -12.58 23.36 7.59
CA GLY A 120 -13.92 23.75 8.02
C GLY A 120 -14.06 23.84 9.54
N LEU A 121 -13.47 22.89 10.27
CA LEU A 121 -13.41 22.93 11.74
C LEU A 121 -12.65 24.16 12.25
N ALA A 122 -11.54 24.53 11.60
CA ALA A 122 -10.76 25.72 11.94
C ALA A 122 -11.49 27.03 11.60
N ALA A 123 -12.25 27.04 10.50
CA ALA A 123 -13.09 28.16 10.08
C ALA A 123 -14.37 28.31 10.92
N GLY A 124 -14.74 27.28 11.69
CA GLY A 124 -16.01 27.24 12.42
C GLY A 124 -17.22 26.97 11.52
N GLU A 125 -16.99 26.43 10.32
CA GLU A 125 -17.99 26.13 9.31
C GLU A 125 -17.73 24.72 8.73
N LEU A 126 -18.59 23.77 9.06
CA LEU A 126 -18.56 22.42 8.49
C LEU A 126 -19.71 22.23 7.50
N GLU A 127 -19.46 21.46 6.45
CA GLU A 127 -20.50 21.04 5.52
C GLU A 127 -21.53 20.14 6.21
N SER A 128 -22.76 20.14 5.71
CA SER A 128 -23.87 19.41 6.33
C SER A 128 -23.69 17.89 6.38
N ASP A 129 -22.76 17.35 5.59
CA ASP A 129 -22.43 15.93 5.48
C ASP A 129 -21.18 15.55 6.30
N ALA A 130 -20.66 16.43 7.16
CA ALA A 130 -19.45 16.18 7.95
C ALA A 130 -19.50 14.85 8.73
N SER A 131 -20.64 14.51 9.32
CA SER A 131 -20.80 13.23 10.04
C SER A 131 -20.62 12.01 9.12
N THR A 132 -21.09 12.07 7.88
CA THR A 132 -20.94 10.99 6.90
C THR A 132 -19.50 10.88 6.46
N LYS A 133 -18.86 12.01 6.11
CA LYS A 133 -17.43 12.05 5.73
C LYS A 133 -16.53 11.49 6.84
N ILE A 134 -16.77 11.87 8.09
CA ILE A 134 -16.03 11.33 9.23
C ILE A 134 -16.18 9.80 9.30
N ALA A 135 -17.39 9.27 9.14
CA ALA A 135 -17.64 7.83 9.18
C ALA A 135 -16.97 7.08 8.01
N ASP A 136 -17.07 7.62 6.80
CA ASP A 136 -16.47 7.04 5.59
C ASP A 136 -14.95 7.00 5.69
N LEU A 137 -14.32 8.11 6.11
CA LEU A 137 -12.87 8.21 6.29
C LEU A 137 -12.39 7.32 7.45
N THR A 138 -13.15 7.21 8.53
CA THR A 138 -12.84 6.29 9.64
C THR A 138 -12.88 4.83 9.18
N THR A 139 -13.87 4.48 8.34
CA THR A 139 -13.95 3.15 7.73
C THR A 139 -12.73 2.88 6.85
N LEU A 140 -12.34 3.86 6.02
CA LEU A 140 -11.17 3.74 5.16
C LEU A 140 -9.86 3.55 5.94
N VAL A 141 -9.70 4.22 7.09
CA VAL A 141 -8.58 3.99 8.03
C VAL A 141 -8.56 2.55 8.55
N SER A 142 -9.73 2.03 8.93
CA SER A 142 -9.86 0.63 9.37
C SER A 142 -9.49 -0.34 8.24
N ASP A 143 -9.98 -0.08 7.03
CA ASP A 143 -9.66 -0.87 5.84
C ASP A 143 -8.16 -0.81 5.50
N ALA A 144 -7.52 0.36 5.64
CA ALA A 144 -6.07 0.50 5.46
C ALA A 144 -5.31 -0.45 6.40
N THR A 145 -5.70 -0.48 7.68
CA THR A 145 -5.05 -1.33 8.69
C THR A 145 -5.21 -2.82 8.37
N ALA A 146 -6.42 -3.23 7.96
CA ALA A 146 -6.70 -4.61 7.57
C ALA A 146 -5.94 -5.00 6.29
N ASN A 147 -5.98 -4.15 5.26
CA ASN A 147 -5.31 -4.38 3.99
C ASN A 147 -3.79 -4.44 4.15
N VAL A 148 -3.18 -3.53 4.93
CA VAL A 148 -1.74 -3.57 5.22
C VAL A 148 -1.33 -4.89 5.86
N THR A 149 -2.15 -5.43 6.76
CA THR A 149 -1.89 -6.73 7.39
C THR A 149 -1.93 -7.86 6.36
N ALA A 150 -3.01 -7.95 5.59
CA ALA A 150 -3.18 -8.98 4.56
C ALA A 150 -2.09 -8.91 3.46
N TRP A 151 -1.72 -7.70 3.05
CA TRP A 151 -0.67 -7.49 2.05
C TRP A 151 0.72 -7.80 2.56
N LYS A 152 1.02 -7.56 3.84
CA LYS A 152 2.27 -8.03 4.45
C LYS A 152 2.37 -9.54 4.44
N GLU A 153 1.30 -10.24 4.81
CA GLU A 153 1.25 -11.71 4.74
C GLU A 153 1.43 -12.21 3.30
N LYS A 154 0.79 -11.56 2.32
CA LYS A 154 0.97 -11.87 0.90
C LYS A 154 2.41 -11.62 0.44
N LEU A 155 3.01 -10.50 0.85
CA LEU A 155 4.41 -10.18 0.54
C LEU A 155 5.36 -11.23 1.10
N ASP A 156 5.18 -11.63 2.36
CA ASP A 156 6.01 -12.65 3.01
C ASP A 156 5.87 -14.01 2.33
N ALA A 157 4.65 -14.38 1.92
CA ALA A 157 4.41 -15.61 1.17
C ALA A 157 5.15 -15.59 -0.19
N ILE A 158 5.07 -14.48 -0.93
CA ILE A 158 5.78 -14.32 -2.21
C ILE A 158 7.29 -14.43 -1.98
N LYS A 159 7.83 -13.73 -0.97
CA LYS A 159 9.25 -13.78 -0.63
C LYS A 159 9.73 -15.19 -0.28
N SER A 160 8.95 -15.95 0.48
CA SER A 160 9.25 -17.35 0.78
C SER A 160 9.29 -18.20 -0.49
N GLN A 161 8.28 -18.06 -1.35
CA GLN A 161 8.20 -18.81 -2.61
C GLN A 161 9.39 -18.50 -3.53
N VAL A 162 9.76 -17.23 -3.64
CA VAL A 162 10.93 -16.76 -4.40
C VAL A 162 12.22 -17.34 -3.84
N SER A 163 12.40 -17.29 -2.51
CA SER A 163 13.56 -17.85 -1.83
C SER A 163 13.70 -19.36 -2.07
N ASP A 164 12.60 -20.11 -1.93
CA ASP A 164 12.59 -21.56 -2.13
C ASP A 164 12.89 -21.93 -3.58
N SER A 165 12.27 -21.24 -4.55
CA SER A 165 12.55 -21.46 -5.97
C SER A 165 13.99 -21.11 -6.35
N HIS A 166 14.55 -20.02 -5.81
CA HIS A 166 15.93 -19.63 -6.04
C HIS A 166 16.90 -20.68 -5.49
N LYS A 167 16.64 -21.16 -4.27
CA LYS A 167 17.42 -22.24 -3.66
C LYS A 167 17.38 -23.50 -4.52
N ASN A 168 16.19 -23.92 -4.98
CA ASN A 168 16.04 -25.10 -5.83
C ASN A 168 16.83 -24.95 -7.13
N TRP A 169 16.76 -23.79 -7.79
CA TRP A 169 17.56 -23.51 -8.98
C TRP A 169 19.07 -23.57 -8.67
N SER A 170 19.52 -22.90 -7.61
CA SER A 170 20.94 -22.87 -7.21
C SER A 170 21.47 -24.27 -6.88
N ASP A 171 20.69 -25.08 -6.18
CA ASP A 171 21.06 -26.45 -5.82
C ASP A 171 21.13 -27.34 -7.06
N LEU A 172 20.21 -27.18 -8.03
CA LEU A 172 20.24 -27.90 -9.30
C LEU A 172 21.46 -27.52 -10.14
N VAL A 173 21.78 -26.24 -10.25
CA VAL A 173 22.99 -25.77 -10.94
C VAL A 173 24.23 -26.37 -10.28
N ALA A 174 24.33 -26.35 -8.95
CA ALA A 174 25.47 -26.93 -8.23
C ALA A 174 25.63 -28.44 -8.45
N GLN A 175 24.52 -29.18 -8.56
CA GLN A 175 24.53 -30.63 -8.77
C GLN A 175 24.86 -31.03 -10.22
N LEU A 176 24.39 -30.24 -11.18
CA LEU A 176 24.46 -30.57 -12.61
C LEU A 176 25.65 -29.92 -13.32
N MET A 177 26.36 -29.00 -12.65
CA MET A 177 27.59 -28.43 -13.17
C MET A 177 28.65 -29.53 -13.38
N PRO A 178 29.29 -29.59 -14.56
CA PRO A 178 30.39 -30.52 -14.79
C PRO A 178 31.54 -30.21 -13.84
N VAL A 179 31.99 -31.23 -13.10
CA VAL A 179 33.19 -31.13 -12.25
C VAL A 179 34.40 -30.97 -13.19
N LYS A 180 35.21 -29.94 -12.94
CA LYS A 180 36.46 -29.70 -13.68
C LYS A 180 37.45 -30.85 -13.57
#